data_AF-A0A8E9YBX8-F1
#
_entry.id   AF-A0A8E9YBX8-F1
#
_cell.length_a   1.000
_cell.length_b   1.000
_cell.length_c   1.000
_cell.angle_alpha   90.00
_cell.angle_beta   90.00
_cell.angle_gamma   90.00
#
_symmetry.space_group_name_H-M   'P 1'
#
loop_
_entity.id
_entity.type
_entity.pdbx_description
1 polymer ?
#
loop_
_entity_poly.entity_id
_entity_poly.type
_entity_poly.pdbx_seq_one_letter_code
_entity_poly.pdbx_strand_id
1 'polypeptide(L)' 'MGKVTFVVYFEDGEEPAVSAETKILGGRLSSVLWDDYRDDFFTEEQVDMVRSAFDDTALTEEEELVQEEIIQKMELMTL' A
#
# COMPACT_ATOMS: atom_id res chain seq x y z
N MET A 1 -11.67 1.50 19.38
CA MET A 1 -10.44 2.28 19.60
C MET A 1 -9.96 2.66 18.20
N GLY A 2 -9.94 3.94 17.83
CA GLY A 2 -9.69 4.35 16.45
C GLY A 2 -8.21 4.19 16.09
N LYS A 3 -7.93 3.68 14.89
CA LYS A 3 -6.58 3.63 14.30
C LYS A 3 -6.43 4.82 13.35
N VAL A 4 -5.21 5.36 13.24
CA VAL A 4 -4.91 6.52 12.41
C VAL A 4 -3.58 6.26 11.70
N THR A 5 -3.53 6.48 10.39
CA THR A 5 -2.30 6.34 9.59
C THR A 5 -1.71 7.72 9.25
N PHE A 6 -0.40 7.87 9.48
CA PHE A 6 0.37 9.08 9.14
C PHE A 6 1.39 8.76 8.06
N VAL A 7 1.47 9.60 7.02
CA VAL A 7 2.58 9.60 6.06
C VAL A 7 3.38 10.88 6.30
N VAL A 8 4.67 10.74 6.59
CA VAL A 8 5.56 11.84 6.94
C VAL A 8 6.76 11.84 6.02
N TYR A 9 7.05 12.98 5.40
CA TYR A 9 8.24 13.16 4.57
C TYR A 9 9.42 13.64 5.43
N PHE A 10 10.56 13.00 5.26
CA PHE A 10 11.85 13.43 5.81
C PHE A 10 12.81 13.69 4.65
N GLU A 11 13.72 14.64 4.83
CA GLU A 11 14.84 14.82 3.90
C GLU A 11 15.81 13.64 4.03
N ASP A 12 16.55 13.31 2.97
CA ASP A 12 17.48 12.17 2.93
C ASP A 12 18.54 12.30 4.04
N GLY A 13 18.60 11.30 4.92
CA GLY A 13 19.49 11.28 6.08
C GLY A 13 18.91 11.91 7.36
N GLU A 14 17.70 12.48 7.31
CA GLU A 14 16.98 13.02 8.48
C GLU A 14 15.86 12.08 8.96
N GLU A 15 15.89 10.80 8.56
CA GLU A 15 14.89 9.82 9.00
C GLU A 15 15.05 9.49 10.48
N PRO A 16 13.96 9.57 11.28
CA PRO A 16 14.04 9.24 12.69
C PRO A 16 14.16 7.72 12.88
N ALA A 17 14.83 7.30 13.96
CA ALA A 17 14.75 5.91 14.41
C ALA A 17 13.30 5.57 14.79
N VAL A 18 12.76 4.50 14.19
CA VAL A 18 11.39 4.04 14.42
C VAL A 18 11.35 2.99 15.53
N SER A 19 10.51 3.22 16.53
CA SER A 19 10.24 2.34 17.66
C SER A 19 8.82 2.59 18.19
N ALA A 20 8.36 1.76 19.14
CA ALA A 20 7.10 1.99 19.83
C ALA A 20 7.02 3.34 20.59
N GLU A 21 8.15 4.02 20.82
CA GLU A 21 8.21 5.33 21.49
C GLU A 21 8.41 6.51 20.52
N THR A 22 8.43 6.29 19.21
CA THR A 22 8.70 7.34 18.20
C THR A 22 7.60 8.40 18.21
N LYS A 23 7.96 9.65 18.52
CA LYS A 23 7.05 10.80 18.53
C LYS A 23 6.88 11.37 17.13
N ILE A 24 5.64 11.41 16.63
CA ILE A 24 5.31 12.02 15.34
C ILE A 24 5.07 13.53 15.49
N LEU A 25 6.02 14.30 14.92
CA LEU A 25 5.93 15.69 14.43
C LEU A 25 5.85 16.88 15.41
N GLY A 26 7.01 17.49 15.64
CA GLY A 26 7.16 18.96 15.62
C GLY A 26 7.10 19.58 14.21
N GLY A 27 6.28 19.03 13.29
CA GLY A 27 6.07 19.49 11.91
C GLY A 27 4.58 19.55 11.52
N ARG A 28 4.24 19.95 10.29
CA ARG A 28 2.84 20.19 9.87
C ARG A 28 2.20 18.95 9.24
N LEU A 29 1.06 18.52 9.78
CA LEU A 29 0.22 17.46 9.21
C LEU A 29 -0.23 17.83 7.79
N SER A 30 0.11 17.00 6.81
CA SER A 30 -0.23 17.20 5.39
C SER A 30 -1.47 16.42 4.96
N SER A 31 -1.62 15.19 5.44
CA SER A 31 -2.79 14.32 5.23
C SER A 31 -2.94 13.35 6.40
N VAL A 32 -4.17 12.86 6.60
CA VAL A 32 -4.51 11.91 7.65
C VAL A 32 -5.60 10.97 7.14
N LEU A 33 -5.41 9.67 7.36
CA LEU A 33 -6.48 8.69 7.25
C LEU A 33 -6.95 8.36 8.67
N TRP A 34 -8.23 8.62 8.94
CA TRP A 34 -8.86 8.34 10.23
C TRP A 34 -9.38 6.90 10.30
N ASP A 35 -8.60 5.97 9.77
CA ASP A 35 -8.86 4.54 9.79
C ASP A 35 -7.54 3.75 9.69
N ASP A 36 -7.58 2.43 9.86
CA ASP A 36 -6.47 1.56 9.44
C ASP A 36 -6.54 1.38 7.93
N TYR A 37 -5.55 1.91 7.20
CA TYR A 37 -5.51 1.74 5.74
C TYR A 37 -5.46 0.26 5.31
N ARG A 38 -5.09 -0.65 6.21
CA ARG A 38 -5.07 -2.10 5.95
C ARG A 38 -6.45 -2.74 6.05
N ASP A 39 -7.44 -2.08 6.63
CA ASP A 39 -8.79 -2.63 6.66
C ASP A 39 -9.40 -2.68 5.24
N ASP A 40 -8.87 -1.89 4.30
CA ASP A 40 -9.21 -1.91 2.86
C ASP A 40 -8.27 -2.78 2.01
N PHE A 41 -7.33 -3.53 2.63
CA PHE A 41 -6.45 -4.44 1.88
C PHE A 41 -7.25 -5.60 1.29
N PHE A 42 -6.72 -6.14 0.19
CA PHE A 42 -7.21 -7.38 -0.36
C PHE A 42 -6.97 -8.53 0.61
N THR A 43 -7.92 -9.46 0.61
CA THR A 43 -7.69 -10.83 1.11
C THR A 43 -6.95 -11.63 0.03
N GLU A 44 -6.24 -12.69 0.44
CA GLU A 44 -5.59 -13.61 -0.51
C GLU A 44 -6.57 -14.14 -1.56
N GLU A 45 -7.80 -14.49 -1.16
CA GLU A 45 -8.85 -14.98 -2.07
C GLU A 45 -9.25 -13.95 -3.13
N GLN A 46 -9.31 -12.66 -2.78
CA GLN A 46 -9.60 -11.59 -3.74
C GLN A 46 -8.44 -11.39 -4.73
N VAL A 47 -7.19 -11.50 -4.27
CA VAL A 47 -6.02 -11.42 -5.16
C VAL A 47 -6.02 -12.58 -6.15
N ASP A 48 -6.26 -13.80 -5.67
CA ASP A 48 -6.30 -14.99 -6.51
C ASP A 48 -7.43 -14.92 -7.55
N MET A 49 -8.59 -14.36 -7.17
CA MET A 49 -9.68 -14.11 -8.12
C MET A 49 -9.25 -13.16 -9.25
N VAL A 50 -8.54 -12.08 -8.93
CA VAL A 50 -8.06 -11.12 -9.94
C VAL A 50 -6.96 -11.73 -10.81
N ARG A 51 -6.01 -12.47 -10.23
CA ARG A 51 -4.98 -13.20 -11.00
C ARG A 51 -5.61 -14.16 -12.00
N SER A 52 -6.57 -14.96 -11.55
CA SER A 52 -7.29 -15.89 -12.42
C SER A 52 -8.03 -15.18 -13.55
N ALA A 53 -8.55 -13.97 -13.33
CA ALA A 53 -9.21 -13.20 -14.38
C ALA A 53 -8.21 -12.71 -15.45
N PHE A 54 -6.96 -12.47 -15.07
CA PHE A 54 -5.91 -12.09 -16.01
C PHE A 54 -5.39 -13.28 -16.83
N ASP A 55 -5.27 -14.47 -16.23
CA ASP A 55 -4.75 -15.68 -16.92
C ASP A 55 -5.54 -16.06 -18.18
N ASP A 56 -6.84 -15.73 -18.22
CA ASP A 56 -7.72 -16.03 -19.35
C ASP A 56 -7.71 -14.94 -20.45
N THR A 57 -6.90 -13.88 -20.30
CA THR A 57 -6.90 -12.74 -21.21
C THR A 57 -5.74 -12.82 -22.21
N ALA A 58 -6.05 -12.73 -23.50
CA ALA A 58 -5.02 -12.57 -24.53
C ALA A 58 -4.55 -11.12 -24.56
N LEU A 59 -3.35 -10.88 -24.03
CA LEU A 59 -2.74 -9.55 -23.91
C LEU A 59 -1.63 -9.33 -24.94
N THR A 60 -1.38 -8.06 -25.22
CA THR A 60 -0.16 -7.59 -25.89
C THR A 60 0.99 -7.48 -24.89
N GLU A 61 2.24 -7.45 -25.37
CA GLU A 61 3.42 -7.27 -24.51
C GLU A 61 3.35 -6.00 -23.62
N GLU A 62 2.75 -4.92 -24.11
CA GLU A 62 2.55 -3.70 -23.33
C GLU A 62 1.53 -3.89 -22.21
N GLU A 63 0.44 -4.63 -22.48
CA GLU A 63 -0.58 -4.92 -21.49
C GLU A 63 -0.10 -5.93 -20.44
N GLU A 64 0.77 -6.88 -20.80
CA GLU A 64 1.42 -7.80 -19.85
C GLU A 64 2.25 -7.04 -18.81
N LEU A 65 3.02 -6.02 -19.22
CA LEU A 65 3.78 -5.17 -18.29
C LEU A 65 2.86 -4.40 -17.32
N VAL A 66 1.74 -3.89 -17.82
CA VAL A 66 0.74 -3.21 -16.98
C VAL A 66 0.09 -4.20 -16.01
N GLN A 67 -0.22 -5.41 -16.47
CA GLN A 67 -0.75 -6.47 -15.61
C GLN A 67 0.23 -6.81 -14.48
N GLU A 68 1.51 -6.97 -14.77
CA GLU A 68 2.53 -7.25 -13.76
C GLU A 68 2.60 -6.14 -12.70
N GLU A 69 2.56 -4.86 -13.11
CA GLU A 69 2.51 -3.74 -12.17
C GLU A 69 1.25 -3.76 -11.28
N ILE A 70 0.10 -4.11 -11.85
CA ILE A 70 -1.16 -4.24 -11.09
C ILE A 70 -1.02 -5.36 -10.06
N ILE A 71 -0.52 -6.52 -10.45
CA ILE A 71 -0.33 -7.67 -9.56
C ILE A 71 0.64 -7.30 -8.42
N GLN A 72 1.78 -6.69 -8.72
CA GLN A 72 2.73 -6.24 -7.70
C GLN A 72 2.10 -5.25 -6.70
N LYS A 73 1.30 -4.29 -7.19
CA LYS A 73 0.58 -3.34 -6.32
C LYS A 73 -0.45 -4.04 -5.45
N MET A 74 -1.17 -5.02 -5.99
CA MET A 74 -2.15 -5.79 -5.23
C MET A 74 -1.48 -6.61 -4.11
N GLU A 75 -0.38 -7.29 -4.41
CA GLU A 75 0.40 -8.05 -3.41
C GLU A 75 0.89 -7.16 -2.26
N LEU A 76 1.31 -5.93 -2.55
CA LEU A 76 1.68 -4.94 -1.52
C LEU A 76 0.51 -4.49 -0.64
N MET A 77 -0.73 -4.63 -1.13
CA MET A 77 -1.97 -4.25 -0.45
C MET A 77 -2.78 -5.48 -0.03
N THR A 78 -2.13 -6.59 0.29
CA THR A 78 -2.77 -7.82 0.78
C THR A 78 -2.36 -8.10 2.22
N LEU A 79 -3.30 -8.55 3.04
CA LEU A 79 -3.09 -8.89 4.46
C LEU A 79 -2.54 -10.30 4.68
#